data_AF-A0A2U1FA83-F1
#
_entry.id   AF-A0A2U1FA83-F1
#
_cell.length_a   1.000
_cell.length_b   1.000
_cell.length_c   1.000
_cell.angle_alpha   90.00
_cell.angle_beta   90.00
_cell.angle_gamma   90.00
#
_symmetry.space_group_name_H-M   'P 1'
#
loop_
_entity.id
_entity.type
_entity.pdbx_description
1 polymer ?
#
loop_
_entity_poly.entity_id
_entity_poly.type
_entity_poly.pdbx_seq_one_letter_code
_entity_poly.pdbx_strand_id
1 'polypeptide(L)' 'MAKASQDGTDRTDQVLQGLHQLVEAGRVAEVEAVLTTLIESEPASDPTVEDRETRSYAEGMRDGIALARRIGETQGDQG' A
#
# COMPACT_ATOMS: atom_id res chain seq x y z
N MET A 1 24.61 24.57 12.28
CA MET A 1 23.74 24.60 11.08
C MET A 1 23.58 23.18 10.57
N ALA A 2 22.39 22.90 10.02
CA ALA A 2 21.81 21.61 9.59
C ALA A 2 21.29 20.72 10.73
N LYS A 3 20.06 20.18 10.68
CA LYS A 3 18.84 20.41 9.87
C LYS A 3 17.76 19.58 10.58
N ALA A 4 16.55 20.13 10.73
CA ALA A 4 15.36 19.52 11.31
C ALA A 4 15.38 17.97 11.42
N SER A 5 15.72 17.47 12.60
CA SER A 5 15.18 16.20 13.07
C SER A 5 13.84 16.51 13.74
N GLN A 6 12.84 15.63 13.58
CA GLN A 6 11.52 15.67 14.22
C GLN A 6 10.39 16.36 13.43
N ASP A 7 10.01 15.79 12.29
CA ASP A 7 8.57 15.62 11.98
C ASP A 7 8.30 14.12 12.08
N GLY A 8 7.85 13.70 13.27
CA GLY A 8 7.73 12.32 13.72
C GLY A 8 6.47 11.65 13.20
N THR A 9 6.45 11.35 11.91
CA THR A 9 5.57 10.32 11.37
C THR A 9 6.41 9.53 10.39
N ASP A 10 6.73 8.29 10.75
CA ASP A 10 7.54 7.40 9.92
C ASP A 10 6.91 7.30 8.52
N ARG A 11 7.75 7.15 7.48
CA ARG A 11 7.27 7.17 6.10
C ARG A 11 6.22 6.08 5.88
N THR A 12 6.41 4.94 6.54
CA THR A 12 5.44 3.83 6.57
C THR A 12 4.10 4.26 7.14
N ASP A 13 4.09 4.96 8.27
CA ASP A 13 2.86 5.41 8.92
C ASP A 13 2.07 6.37 8.04
N GLN A 14 2.76 7.27 7.32
CA GLN A 14 2.11 8.17 6.36
C GLN A 14 1.49 7.41 5.19
N VAL A 15 2.18 6.40 4.67
CA VAL A 15 1.67 5.52 3.61
C VAL A 15 0.46 4.74 4.09
N LEU A 16 0.53 4.14 5.28
CA LEU A 16 -0.58 3.40 5.89
C LEU A 16 -1.80 4.28 6.12
N GLN A 17 -1.60 5.49 6.65
CA GLN A 17 -2.68 6.45 6.85
C GLN A 17 -3.34 6.86 5.53
N GLY A 18 -2.54 7.12 4.48
CA GLY A 18 -3.05 7.44 3.15
C GLY A 18 -3.85 6.29 2.54
N LEU A 19 -3.35 5.05 2.64
CA LEU A 19 -4.05 3.86 2.19
C LEU A 19 -5.38 3.67 2.95
N HIS A 20 -5.39 3.86 4.27
CA HIS A 20 -6.60 3.77 5.09
C HIS A 20 -7.67 4.76 4.64
N GLN A 21 -7.31 6.03 4.42
CA GLN A 21 -8.24 7.05 3.94
C GLN A 21 -8.84 6.70 2.57
N LEU A 22 -8.05 6.14 1.65
CA LEU A 22 -8.53 5.70 0.34
C LEU A 22 -9.49 4.51 0.45
N VAL A 23 -9.21 3.56 1.36
CA VAL A 23 -10.10 2.42 1.64
C VAL A 23 -11.42 2.90 2.24
N GLU A 24 -11.38 3.76 3.25
CA GLU A 24 -12.59 4.33 3.87
C GLU A 24 -13.45 5.11 2.87
N ALA A 25 -12.81 5.77 1.90
CA ALA A 25 -13.49 6.47 0.82
C ALA A 25 -14.00 5.55 -0.32
N GLY A 26 -13.76 4.24 -0.24
CA GLY A 26 -14.13 3.27 -1.27
C GLY A 26 -13.34 3.43 -2.59
N ARG A 27 -12.21 4.14 -2.58
CA ARG A 27 -11.40 4.47 -3.75
C ARG A 27 -10.42 3.34 -4.08
N VAL A 28 -10.96 2.15 -4.33
CA VAL A 28 -10.17 0.91 -4.51
C VAL A 28 -9.15 1.03 -5.65
N ALA A 29 -9.51 1.66 -6.77
CA ALA A 29 -8.58 1.84 -7.90
C ALA A 29 -7.35 2.68 -7.53
N GLU A 30 -7.51 3.64 -6.60
CA GLU A 30 -6.41 4.49 -6.16
C GLU A 30 -5.54 3.80 -5.12
N VAL A 31 -6.16 2.99 -4.24
CA VAL A 31 -5.42 2.06 -3.38
C VAL A 31 -4.50 1.20 -4.25
N GLU A 32 -5.02 0.57 -5.30
CA GLU A 32 -4.21 -0.27 -6.19
C GLU A 32 -3.08 0.49 -6.90
N ALA A 33 -3.33 1.72 -7.34
CA ALA A 33 -2.32 2.56 -7.98
C ALA A 33 -1.18 2.90 -7.01
N VAL A 34 -1.50 3.23 -5.76
CA VAL A 34 -0.49 3.50 -4.72
C VAL A 34 0.30 2.24 -4.39
N LEU A 35 -0.37 1.11 -4.17
CA LEU A 35 0.28 -0.17 -3.88
C LEU A 35 1.23 -0.59 -5.02
N THR A 36 0.77 -0.49 -6.27
CA THR A 36 1.59 -0.78 -7.46
C THR A 36 2.83 0.10 -7.49
N THR A 37 2.66 1.40 -7.24
CA THR A 37 3.79 2.34 -7.19
C THR A 37 4.80 1.97 -6.11
N LEU A 38 4.36 1.58 -4.91
CA LEU A 38 5.25 1.19 -3.80
C LEU A 38 6.03 -0.11 -4.10
N ILE A 39 5.42 -1.05 -4.81
CA ILE A 39 6.03 -2.33 -5.16
C ILE A 39 7.03 -2.16 -6.31
N GLU A 40 6.61 -1.44 -7.35
CA GLU A 40 7.36 -1.32 -8.60
C GLU A 40 8.41 -0.19 -8.59
N SER A 41 8.36 0.71 -7.60
CA SER A 41 9.42 1.71 -7.44
C SER A 41 10.74 1.04 -7.09
N GLU A 42 11.80 1.52 -7.75
CA GLU A 42 13.15 1.03 -7.55
C GLU A 42 13.51 1.13 -6.05
N PRO A 43 13.87 0.00 -5.40
CA PRO A 43 14.27 0.05 -4.00
C PRO A 43 15.48 0.97 -3.83
N ALA A 44 15.59 1.59 -2.65
CA ALA A 44 16.84 2.23 -2.26
C ALA A 44 18.00 1.22 -2.38
N SER A 45 19.19 1.70 -2.72
CA SER A 45 20.36 0.83 -2.91
C SER A 45 20.74 0.04 -1.66
N ASP A 46 20.38 0.54 -0.48
CA ASP A 46 20.42 -0.18 0.79
C ASP A 46 19.09 0.04 1.53
N PRO A 47 18.07 -0.82 1.30
CA PRO A 47 16.74 -0.62 1.85
C PRO A 47 16.73 -0.92 3.35
N THR A 48 16.10 -0.04 4.12
CA THR A 48 15.93 -0.24 5.56
C THR A 48 15.01 -1.44 5.85
N VAL A 49 14.91 -1.84 7.12
CA VAL A 49 13.89 -2.83 7.54
C VAL A 49 12.50 -2.28 7.29
N GLU A 50 12.29 -1.00 7.61
CA GLU A 50 11.03 -0.28 7.39
C GLU A 50 10.61 -0.29 5.90
N ASP A 51 11.54 -0.05 4.97
CA ASP A 51 11.23 -0.09 3.53
C ASP A 51 10.78 -1.49 3.08
N ARG A 52 11.40 -2.53 3.64
CA ARG A 52 11.05 -3.94 3.34
C ARG A 52 9.68 -4.31 3.90
N GLU A 53 9.38 -3.88 5.13
CA GLU A 53 8.08 -4.11 5.76
C GLU A 53 6.97 -3.36 5.03
N THR A 54 7.20 -2.11 4.62
CA THR A 54 6.26 -1.32 3.81
C THR A 54 5.93 -2.03 2.50
N ARG A 55 6.96 -2.53 1.79
CA ARG A 55 6.76 -3.25 0.53
C ARG A 55 6.01 -4.57 0.75
N SER A 56 6.40 -5.36 1.74
CA SER A 56 5.73 -6.62 2.09
C SER A 56 4.25 -6.41 2.41
N TYR A 57 3.94 -5.36 3.17
CA TYR A 57 2.56 -4.95 3.44
C TYR A 57 1.81 -4.61 2.14
N ALA A 58 2.43 -3.82 1.26
CA ALA A 58 1.81 -3.42 0.00
C ALA A 58 1.50 -4.62 -0.92
N GLU A 59 2.42 -5.59 -0.99
CA GLU A 59 2.24 -6.85 -1.73
C GLU A 59 1.05 -7.65 -1.18
N GLY A 60 1.00 -7.85 0.15
CA GLY A 60 -0.10 -8.58 0.78
C GLY A 60 -1.47 -7.92 0.56
N MET A 61 -1.53 -6.58 0.60
CA MET A 61 -2.77 -5.84 0.34
C MET A 61 -3.23 -5.96 -1.12
N ARG A 62 -2.29 -5.87 -2.07
CA ARG A 62 -2.58 -6.05 -3.51
C ARG A 62 -3.10 -7.45 -3.80
N ASP A 63 -2.48 -8.46 -3.21
CA ASP A 63 -2.92 -9.87 -3.33
C ASP A 63 -4.30 -10.08 -2.72
N GLY A 64 -4.56 -9.48 -1.55
CA GLY A 64 -5.89 -9.51 -0.90
C GLY A 64 -6.99 -8.89 -1.77
N ILE A 65 -6.72 -7.74 -2.41
CA ILE A 65 -7.66 -7.10 -3.34
C ILE A 65 -7.91 -7.99 -4.56
N ALA A 66 -6.86 -8.56 -5.14
CA ALA A 66 -6.97 -9.46 -6.29
C ALA A 66 -7.78 -10.73 -5.94
N LEU A 67 -7.57 -11.29 -4.75
CA LEU A 67 -8.33 -12.43 -4.25
C LEU A 67 -9.81 -12.07 -4.04
N ALA A 68 -10.09 -10.94 -3.40
CA ALA A 68 -11.46 -10.48 -3.16
C ALA A 68 -12.24 -10.28 -4.48
N ARG A 69 -11.59 -9.74 -5.51
CA ARG A 69 -12.18 -9.62 -6.86
C ARG A 69 -12.53 -10.97 -7.46
N ARG A 70 -11.59 -11.94 -7.43
CA ARG A 70 -11.85 -13.29 -7.94
C ARG A 70 -13.02 -13.98 -7.23
N ILE A 71 -13.12 -13.83 -5.92
CA ILE A 71 -14.23 -14.38 -5.13
C ILE A 71 -15.55 -13.69 -5.50
N GLY A 72 -15.55 -12.37 -5.65
CA GLY A 72 -16.72 -11.59 -6.08
C GLY A 72 -17.20 -11.94 -7.49
N GLU A 73 -16.29 -12.16 -8.43
CA GLU A 73 -16.59 -12.63 -9.79
C GLU A 73 -17.24 -14.02 -9.77
N THR A 74 -16.79 -14.91 -8.90
CA THR A 74 -17.34 -16.28 -8.76
C THR A 74 -18.76 -16.31 -8.16
N GLN A 75 -19.15 -15.27 -7.40
CA GLN A 75 -20.50 -15.14 -6.83
C GLN A 75 -21.48 -14.40 -7.75
N GLY A 76 -21.01 -13.59 -8.69
CA GLY A 76 -21.84 -12.80 -9.61
C GLY A 76 -22.30 -13.52 -10.89
N ASP A 77 -21.69 -14.66 -11.24
CA ASP A 77 -21.94 -15.40 -12.49
C ASP A 77 -22.95 -16.56 -12.35
N GLN A 78 -23.65 -16.66 -11.21
CA GLN A 78 -24.64 -17.72 -10.93
C GLN A 78 -26.08 -17.20 -10.71
N GLY A 79 -26.42 -16.03 -11.28
CA GLY A 79 -27.75 -15.40 -11.18
C GLY A 79 -28.59 -15.51 -12.44
#